data_AF-A0A8S0U7R7-F1
#
_entry.id   AF-A0A8S0U7R7-F1
#
_cell.length_a   1.000
_cell.length_b   1.000
_cell.length_c   1.000
_cell.angle_alpha   90.00
_cell.angle_beta   90.00
_cell.angle_gamma   90.00
#
_symmetry.space_group_name_H-M   'P 1'
#
loop_
_entity.id
_entity.type
_entity.pdbx_description
1 polymer ?
#
loop_
_entity_poly.entity_id
_entity_poly.type
_entity_poly.pdbx_seq_one_letter_code
_entity_poly.pdbx_strand_id
1 'polypeptide(L)'
;MLYTQAKELSESEVNISTQLLGQLDTLMPSGTPGQHRRRIAEGEQKKKRMKADSDITRPSPSLRNLLDSLANLKGEQVAARVRQEEAEKEEWVIVKVIHFDKETRVFEVLDEEPGDDEESSEQKQYKLPMSHIIPFPKRTDLTNAQEFPPGKHVLAVYPGTTALYKATVVQTRKVYNTNYFVHKHKSK
;
A
#
# COMPACT_ATOMS: atom_id res chain seq x y z
N MET A 1 9.18 -36.51 -11.57
CA MET A 1 7.85 -35.88 -11.37
C MET A 1 7.98 -34.46 -10.83
N LEU A 2 8.73 -34.18 -9.74
CA LEU A 2 8.91 -32.81 -9.22
C LEU A 2 9.62 -31.84 -10.18
N TYR A 3 10.64 -32.30 -10.92
CA TYR A 3 11.37 -31.45 -11.88
C TYR A 3 10.48 -30.92 -13.01
N THR A 4 9.60 -31.77 -13.54
CA THR A 4 8.68 -31.40 -14.62
C THR A 4 7.73 -30.29 -14.20
N GLN A 5 7.15 -30.41 -12.99
CA GLN A 5 6.27 -29.41 -12.42
C GLN A 5 7.01 -28.09 -12.14
N ALA A 6 8.22 -28.16 -11.59
CA ALA A 6 9.03 -26.97 -11.32
C ALA A 6 9.42 -26.23 -12.63
N LYS A 7 9.71 -26.99 -13.69
CA LYS A 7 10.02 -26.43 -15.01
C LYS A 7 8.82 -25.71 -15.61
N GLU A 8 7.63 -26.32 -15.58
CA GLU A 8 6.39 -25.72 -16.09
C GLU A 8 6.04 -24.42 -15.35
N LEU A 9 6.15 -24.41 -14.02
CA LEU A 9 5.94 -23.20 -13.22
C LEU A 9 6.93 -22.09 -13.60
N SER A 10 8.21 -22.41 -13.74
CA SER A 10 9.24 -21.45 -14.15
C SER A 10 8.97 -20.89 -15.56
N GLU A 11 8.58 -21.73 -16.52
CA GLU A 11 8.24 -21.28 -17.87
C GLU A 11 6.99 -20.39 -17.87
N SER A 12 5.98 -20.72 -17.04
CA SER A 12 4.79 -19.88 -16.89
C SER A 12 5.12 -18.50 -16.29
N GLU A 13 5.98 -18.43 -15.28
CA GLU A 13 6.39 -17.18 -14.63
C GLU A 13 7.17 -16.29 -15.60
N VAL A 14 8.07 -16.88 -16.40
CA VAL A 14 8.83 -16.17 -17.43
C VAL A 14 7.91 -15.62 -18.51
N ASN A 15 6.92 -16.38 -18.95
CA ASN A 15 5.93 -15.93 -19.93
C ASN A 15 5.10 -14.75 -19.41
N ILE A 16 4.59 -14.86 -18.18
CA ILE A 16 3.81 -13.78 -17.54
C ILE A 16 4.68 -12.52 -17.40
N SER A 17 5.93 -12.67 -16.93
CA SER A 17 6.86 -11.56 -16.76
C SER A 17 7.15 -10.85 -18.08
N THR A 18 7.37 -11.62 -19.15
CA THR A 18 7.63 -11.09 -20.50
C THR A 18 6.42 -10.34 -21.05
N GLN A 19 5.22 -10.89 -20.86
CA GLN A 19 3.97 -10.25 -21.27
C GLN A 19 3.74 -8.92 -20.53
N LEU A 20 3.95 -8.89 -19.21
CA LEU A 20 3.83 -7.68 -18.41
C LEU A 20 4.88 -6.63 -18.81
N LEU A 21 6.11 -7.05 -19.13
CA LEU A 21 7.16 -6.16 -19.64
C LEU A 21 6.73 -5.47 -20.94
N GLY A 22 6.13 -6.22 -21.88
CA GLY A 22 5.62 -5.64 -23.13
C GLY A 22 4.46 -4.66 -22.89
N GLN A 23 3.61 -4.92 -21.90
CA GLN A 23 2.55 -3.98 -21.50
C GLN A 23 3.15 -2.70 -20.90
N LEU A 24 4.22 -2.80 -20.10
CA LEU A 24 4.92 -1.64 -19.56
C LEU A 24 5.59 -0.80 -20.65
N ASP A 25 6.19 -1.44 -21.65
CA ASP A 25 6.83 -0.74 -22.78
C ASP A 25 5.80 0.02 -23.63
N THR A 26 4.58 -0.52 -23.73
CA THR A 26 3.45 0.15 -24.42
C THR A 26 2.93 1.37 -23.64
N LEU A 27 3.07 1.38 -22.31
CA LEU A 27 2.62 2.48 -21.45
C LEU A 27 3.62 3.64 -21.37
N MET A 28 4.88 3.40 -21.75
CA MET A 28 5.85 4.46 -21.99
C MET A 28 5.55 5.06 -23.37
N PRO A 29 5.05 6.31 -23.48
CA PRO A 29 4.98 6.96 -24.78
C PRO A 29 6.42 7.10 -25.28
N SER A 30 6.83 6.21 -26.18
CA SER A 30 7.96 6.47 -27.05
C SER A 30 7.65 7.80 -27.72
N GLY A 31 8.41 8.83 -27.34
CA GLY A 31 8.51 10.04 -28.14
C GLY A 31 8.73 9.60 -29.58
N THR A 32 7.85 10.05 -30.45
CA THR A 32 7.86 9.74 -31.88
C THR A 32 9.29 9.73 -32.43
N PRO A 33 9.82 8.60 -32.96
CA PRO A 33 10.89 8.71 -33.92
C PRO A 33 10.18 9.13 -35.21
N GLY A 34 10.09 10.44 -35.40
CA GLY A 34 9.75 11.02 -36.68
C GLY A 34 10.56 10.32 -37.78
N GLN A 35 9.88 9.89 -38.83
CA GLN A 35 10.57 9.59 -40.06
C GLN A 35 11.40 10.81 -40.47
N HIS A 36 12.72 10.66 -40.44
CA HIS A 36 13.61 11.04 -41.53
C HIS A 36 15.07 11.02 -41.06
N ARG A 37 15.85 10.11 -41.66
CA ARG A 37 17.22 10.45 -42.05
C ARG A 37 17.15 11.74 -42.87
N ARG A 38 17.60 12.87 -42.35
CA ARG A 38 18.07 13.96 -43.20
C ARG A 38 19.46 14.36 -42.81
N ARG A 39 20.29 14.33 -43.86
CA ARG A 39 21.59 14.97 -43.96
C ARG A 39 21.51 16.39 -43.42
N ILE A 40 22.60 16.79 -42.79
CA ILE A 40 22.94 18.14 -42.36
C ILE A 40 22.64 19.13 -43.48
N ALA A 41 21.85 20.16 -43.19
CA ALA A 41 21.92 21.46 -43.86
C ALA A 41 21.32 22.54 -42.94
N GLU A 42 22.12 23.58 -42.80
CA GLU A 42 21.98 24.89 -42.18
C GLU A 42 20.64 25.62 -42.46
N GLY A 43 20.18 26.46 -41.52
CA GLY A 43 19.04 27.35 -41.75
C GLY A 43 18.42 27.94 -40.49
N GLU A 44 18.71 29.21 -40.23
CA GLU A 44 18.25 30.04 -39.13
C GLU A 44 16.73 30.29 -39.08
N GLN A 45 16.25 30.67 -37.88
CA GLN A 45 15.26 31.73 -37.58
C GLN A 45 13.99 31.34 -36.76
N LYS A 46 13.81 32.16 -35.72
CA LYS A 46 12.56 32.65 -35.09
C LYS A 46 11.85 31.81 -34.01
N LYS A 47 12.16 32.21 -32.77
CA LYS A 47 11.23 32.70 -31.73
C LYS A 47 9.81 32.07 -31.71
N LYS A 48 9.53 31.25 -30.68
CA LYS A 48 8.27 31.37 -29.92
C LYS A 48 8.34 30.65 -28.56
N ARG A 49 8.49 31.49 -27.52
CA ARG A 49 7.74 31.47 -26.27
C ARG A 49 7.58 30.08 -25.60
N MET A 50 8.52 29.75 -24.71
CA MET A 50 8.33 28.75 -23.66
C MET A 50 7.12 29.16 -22.81
N LYS A 51 6.01 28.46 -22.94
CA LYS A 51 5.02 28.37 -21.87
C LYS A 51 5.31 27.06 -21.17
N ALA A 52 5.77 27.18 -19.93
CA ALA A 52 5.67 26.11 -18.94
C ALA A 52 4.18 25.89 -18.70
N ASP A 53 3.57 25.02 -19.49
CA ASP A 53 2.26 24.48 -19.17
C ASP A 53 2.53 23.33 -18.20
N SER A 54 2.05 23.51 -16.99
CA SER A 54 2.01 22.50 -15.94
C SER A 54 1.38 21.23 -16.50
N ASP A 55 2.22 20.28 -16.91
CA ASP A 55 1.81 18.91 -17.19
C ASP A 55 1.16 18.38 -15.91
N ILE A 56 -0.18 18.48 -15.83
CA ILE A 56 -0.99 17.58 -15.03
C ILE A 56 -0.46 16.20 -15.40
N THR A 57 0.32 15.63 -14.50
CA THR A 57 0.89 14.30 -14.68
C THR A 57 -0.28 13.36 -14.50
N ARG A 58 -1.07 13.22 -15.56
CA ARG A 58 -2.27 12.41 -15.64
C ARG A 58 -1.89 11.05 -15.07
N PRO A 59 -2.40 10.64 -13.89
CA PRO A 59 -1.87 9.49 -13.18
C PRO A 59 -1.99 8.26 -14.07
N SER A 60 -0.96 7.41 -14.05
CA SER A 60 -0.93 6.18 -14.83
C SER A 60 -2.17 5.33 -14.52
N PRO A 61 -2.68 4.54 -15.48
CA PRO A 61 -3.87 3.69 -15.25
C PRO A 61 -3.70 2.78 -14.02
N SER A 62 -2.49 2.29 -13.76
CA SER A 62 -2.14 1.49 -12.59
C SER A 62 -2.25 2.29 -11.28
N LEU A 63 -1.74 3.52 -11.27
CA LEU A 63 -1.83 4.40 -10.10
C LEU A 63 -3.28 4.81 -9.83
N ARG A 64 -4.08 5.06 -10.87
CA ARG A 64 -5.53 5.29 -10.71
C ARG A 64 -6.22 4.11 -10.05
N ASN A 65 -6.00 2.91 -10.56
CA ASN A 65 -6.62 1.71 -10.00
C ASN A 65 -6.23 1.51 -8.53
N LEU A 66 -4.98 1.78 -8.17
CA LEU A 66 -4.54 1.79 -6.77
C LEU A 66 -5.28 2.85 -5.95
N LEU A 67 -5.39 4.09 -6.44
CA LEU A 67 -6.09 5.18 -5.75
C LEU A 67 -7.60 4.91 -5.59
N ASP A 68 -8.23 4.28 -6.59
CA ASP A 68 -9.61 3.83 -6.52
C ASP A 68 -9.78 2.70 -5.49
N SER A 69 -8.84 1.76 -5.45
CA SER A 69 -8.83 0.68 -4.44
C SER A 69 -8.67 1.23 -3.02
N LEU A 70 -7.83 2.24 -2.84
CA LEU A 70 -7.63 2.94 -1.56
C LEU A 70 -8.86 3.76 -1.15
N ALA A 71 -9.51 4.43 -2.09
CA ALA A 71 -10.76 5.15 -1.82
C ALA A 71 -11.89 4.21 -1.38
N ASN A 72 -11.88 2.97 -1.89
CA ASN A 72 -12.83 1.93 -1.48
C ASN A 72 -12.57 1.38 -0.07
N LEU A 73 -11.50 1.80 0.62
CA LEU A 73 -11.29 1.49 2.03
C LEU A 73 -12.14 2.36 2.96
N LYS A 74 -12.90 3.33 2.44
CA LYS A 74 -13.81 4.15 3.26
C LYS A 74 -14.75 3.25 4.08
N GLY A 75 -14.76 3.46 5.39
CA GLY A 75 -15.54 2.71 6.36
C GLY A 75 -14.86 1.43 6.87
N GLU A 76 -13.76 1.00 6.25
CA GLU A 76 -13.00 -0.17 6.67
C GLU A 76 -12.03 0.17 7.81
N GLN A 77 -11.74 -0.83 8.63
CA GLN A 77 -10.68 -0.74 9.63
C GLN A 77 -9.32 -0.99 8.98
N VAL A 78 -8.34 -0.18 9.37
CA VAL A 78 -6.95 -0.24 8.88
C VAL A 78 -6.00 0.01 10.05
N ALA A 79 -4.76 -0.45 9.93
CA ALA A 79 -3.71 -0.05 10.87
C ALA A 79 -3.10 1.27 10.40
N ALA A 80 -3.03 2.24 11.29
CA ALA A 80 -2.47 3.56 11.03
C ALA A 80 -1.30 3.86 11.96
N ARG A 81 -0.23 4.42 11.39
CA ARG A 81 0.91 4.92 12.15
C ARG A 81 0.65 6.35 12.59
N VAL A 82 0.37 6.52 13.88
CA VAL A 82 0.13 7.82 14.53
C VAL A 82 1.34 8.24 15.36
N ARG A 83 1.58 9.54 15.44
CA ARG A 83 2.49 10.14 16.43
C ARG A 83 1.63 10.72 17.53
N GLN A 84 1.73 10.19 18.74
CA GLN A 84 1.12 10.83 19.90
C GLN A 84 2.03 11.97 20.37
N GLU A 85 1.48 13.12 20.74
CA GLU A 85 2.27 14.28 21.19
C GLU A 85 3.11 13.99 22.43
N GLU A 86 2.65 13.11 23.32
CA GLU A 86 3.38 12.69 24.53
C GLU A 86 4.38 11.55 24.30
N ALA A 87 4.32 10.88 23.14
CA ALA A 87 5.20 9.76 22.85
C ALA A 87 6.25 10.16 21.81
N GLU A 88 7.54 10.05 22.17
CA GLU A 88 8.63 10.11 21.19
C GLU A 88 8.58 8.98 20.14
N LYS A 89 7.66 8.01 20.32
CA LYS A 89 7.55 6.81 19.50
C LYS A 89 6.27 6.85 18.67
N GLU A 90 6.41 6.49 17.40
CA GLU A 90 5.27 6.24 16.49
C GLU A 90 4.57 4.94 16.91
N GLU A 91 3.25 4.99 17.08
CA GLU A 91 2.43 3.84 17.43
C GLU A 91 1.54 3.44 16.25
N TRP A 92 1.34 2.13 16.08
CA TRP A 92 0.36 1.61 15.13
C TRP A 92 -0.95 1.35 15.86
N VAL A 93 -2.03 1.97 15.40
CA VAL A 93 -3.37 1.82 16.00
C VAL A 93 -4.38 1.37 14.95
N ILE A 94 -5.41 0.65 15.37
CA ILE A 94 -6.54 0.31 14.53
C ILE A 94 -7.46 1.51 14.45
N VAL A 95 -7.65 2.03 13.24
CA VAL A 95 -8.52 3.19 12.97
C VAL A 95 -9.49 2.84 11.84
N LYS A 96 -10.58 3.59 11.78
CA LYS A 96 -11.57 3.50 10.72
C LYS A 96 -11.36 4.60 9.69
N VAL A 97 -11.33 4.24 8.42
CA VAL A 97 -11.19 5.24 7.35
C VAL A 97 -12.49 6.01 7.18
N ILE A 98 -12.43 7.33 7.29
CA ILE A 98 -13.57 8.23 7.06
C ILE A 98 -13.55 8.75 5.63
N HIS A 99 -12.38 9.15 5.15
CA HIS A 99 -12.22 9.73 3.83
C HIS A 99 -10.81 9.48 3.28
N PHE A 100 -10.69 9.47 1.96
CA PHE A 100 -9.41 9.43 1.26
C PHE A 100 -9.41 10.45 0.13
N ASP A 101 -8.49 11.39 0.21
CA ASP A 101 -8.25 12.38 -0.83
C ASP A 101 -7.28 11.80 -1.87
N LYS A 102 -7.79 11.56 -3.09
CA LYS A 102 -7.02 11.00 -4.22
C LYS A 102 -5.97 11.97 -4.76
N GLU A 103 -6.17 13.27 -4.58
CA GLU A 103 -5.27 14.31 -5.08
C GLU A 103 -4.06 14.44 -4.16
N THR A 104 -4.30 14.60 -2.86
CA THR A 104 -3.25 14.75 -1.85
C THR A 104 -2.70 13.43 -1.33
N ARG A 105 -3.39 12.31 -1.61
CA ARG A 105 -3.08 10.94 -1.12
C ARG A 105 -3.07 10.85 0.41
N VAL A 106 -3.94 11.64 1.04
CA VAL A 106 -4.12 11.70 2.49
C VAL A 106 -5.40 10.96 2.88
N PHE A 107 -5.28 10.11 3.89
CA PHE A 107 -6.37 9.45 4.57
C PHE A 107 -6.81 10.26 5.78
N GLU A 108 -8.11 10.46 5.91
CA GLU A 108 -8.75 10.89 7.13
C GLU A 108 -9.27 9.64 7.85
N VAL A 109 -8.75 9.39 9.04
CA VAL A 109 -9.04 8.20 9.83
C VAL A 109 -9.52 8.58 11.23
N LEU A 110 -10.34 7.74 11.81
CA LEU A 110 -10.93 7.91 13.13
C LEU A 110 -10.45 6.80 14.05
N ASP A 111 -9.90 7.16 15.20
CA ASP A 111 -9.61 6.21 16.26
C ASP A 111 -10.90 5.84 16.99
N GLU A 112 -11.21 4.55 17.04
CA GLU A 112 -12.37 3.99 17.74
C GLU A 112 -11.95 3.38 19.10
N GLU A 113 -10.91 3.91 19.76
CA GLU A 113 -10.57 3.52 21.12
C GLU A 113 -11.81 3.67 22.04
N PRO A 114 -12.25 2.58 22.71
CA PRO A 114 -13.39 2.66 23.59
C PRO A 114 -13.00 3.49 24.81
N GLY A 115 -13.48 4.74 24.87
CA GLY A 115 -13.30 5.61 26.03
C GLY A 115 -13.95 4.98 27.26
N ASP A 116 -13.16 4.79 28.31
CA ASP A 116 -13.58 4.20 29.59
C ASP A 116 -14.38 5.19 30.46
N ASP A 117 -14.55 6.45 30.05
CA ASP A 117 -15.21 7.48 30.86
C ASP A 117 -16.23 8.32 30.07
N GLU A 118 -17.41 8.47 30.66
CA GLU A 118 -18.66 9.06 30.14
C GLU A 118 -18.61 10.55 29.74
N GLU A 119 -17.47 11.24 29.71
CA GLU A 119 -17.46 12.71 29.54
C GLU A 119 -16.84 13.25 28.24
N SER A 120 -16.11 12.45 27.45
CA SER A 120 -15.74 12.87 26.09
C SER A 120 -15.27 11.66 25.28
N SER A 121 -16.19 11.04 24.54
CA SER A 121 -15.83 10.16 23.42
C SER A 121 -15.21 11.02 22.31
N GLU A 122 -14.02 11.55 22.55
CA GLU A 122 -13.24 12.29 21.57
C GLU A 122 -12.72 11.28 20.56
N GLN A 123 -13.54 10.98 19.57
CA GLN A 123 -13.11 10.20 18.43
C GLN A 123 -11.95 10.96 17.77
N LYS A 124 -10.71 10.54 18.05
CA LYS A 124 -9.52 11.26 17.58
C LYS A 124 -9.41 11.06 16.07
N GLN A 125 -9.57 12.14 15.33
CA GLN A 125 -9.43 12.13 13.89
C GLN A 125 -7.99 12.48 13.50
N TYR A 126 -7.38 11.64 12.68
CA TYR A 126 -6.03 11.84 12.17
C TYR A 126 -6.04 12.03 10.64
N LYS A 127 -5.17 12.90 10.15
CA LYS A 127 -4.87 13.05 8.72
C LYS A 127 -3.49 12.48 8.45
N LEU A 128 -3.43 11.35 7.76
CA LEU A 128 -2.20 10.58 7.54
C LEU A 128 -1.98 10.31 6.05
N PRO A 129 -0.74 10.36 5.55
CA PRO A 129 -0.44 9.95 4.18
C PRO A 129 -0.68 8.45 4.00
N MET A 130 -0.95 8.02 2.76
CA MET A 130 -1.13 6.60 2.42
C MET A 130 0.01 5.67 2.87
N SER A 131 1.24 6.19 3.07
CA SER A 131 2.39 5.44 3.56
C SER A 131 2.29 5.02 5.03
N HIS A 132 1.40 5.65 5.80
CA HIS A 132 1.16 5.33 7.21
C HIS A 132 -0.06 4.42 7.40
N ILE A 133 -0.66 3.94 6.32
CA ILE A 133 -1.86 3.11 6.36
C ILE A 133 -1.52 1.71 5.86
N ILE A 134 -1.90 0.70 6.64
CA ILE A 134 -1.83 -0.71 6.27
C ILE A 134 -3.26 -1.25 6.23
N PRO A 135 -3.82 -1.50 5.04
CA PRO A 135 -5.14 -2.10 4.89
C PRO A 135 -5.17 -3.53 5.40
N PHE A 136 -6.26 -3.93 6.07
CA PHE A 136 -6.43 -5.33 6.46
C PHE A 136 -6.89 -6.19 5.28
N PRO A 137 -6.47 -7.47 5.21
CA PRO A 137 -6.95 -8.41 4.20
C PRO A 137 -8.47 -8.60 4.29
N LYS A 138 -9.15 -8.64 3.14
CA LYS A 138 -10.60 -8.88 3.11
C LYS A 138 -10.91 -10.33 3.52
N ARG A 139 -11.98 -10.50 4.29
CA ARG A 139 -12.44 -11.81 4.80
C ARG A 139 -12.82 -12.81 3.68
N THR A 140 -13.02 -12.34 2.45
CA THR A 140 -13.30 -13.19 1.28
C THR A 140 -12.09 -13.98 0.81
N ASP A 141 -10.87 -13.54 1.12
CA ASP A 141 -9.62 -14.12 0.60
C ASP A 141 -8.79 -14.79 1.70
N LEU A 142 -9.43 -15.32 2.75
CA LEU A 142 -8.74 -15.94 3.89
C LEU A 142 -7.93 -17.20 3.49
N THR A 143 -8.30 -17.85 2.38
CA THR A 143 -7.54 -18.95 1.75
C THR A 143 -6.21 -18.47 1.14
N ASN A 144 -6.10 -17.20 0.77
CA ASN A 144 -4.87 -16.58 0.27
C ASN A 144 -4.21 -15.67 1.32
N ALA A 145 -4.68 -15.70 2.57
CA ALA A 145 -4.06 -14.91 3.63
C ALA A 145 -2.62 -15.37 3.84
N GLN A 146 -1.69 -14.42 3.70
CA GLN A 146 -0.25 -14.64 3.86
C GLN A 146 0.03 -15.31 5.20
N GLU A 147 0.60 -16.52 5.14
CA GLU A 147 1.02 -17.24 6.34
C GLU A 147 2.41 -16.76 6.77
N PHE A 148 2.53 -16.38 8.05
CA PHE A 148 3.79 -15.91 8.60
C PHE A 148 4.51 -17.08 9.29
N PRO A 149 5.66 -17.56 8.79
CA PRO A 149 6.40 -18.62 9.44
C PRO A 149 6.96 -18.17 10.80
N PRO A 150 7.31 -19.10 11.70
CA PRO A 150 7.92 -18.78 12.98
C PRO A 150 9.22 -17.98 12.80
N GLY A 151 9.48 -17.04 13.71
CA GLY A 151 10.62 -16.13 13.66
C GLY A 151 10.40 -14.86 12.83
N LYS A 152 9.28 -14.74 12.10
CA LYS A 152 8.94 -13.48 11.40
C LYS A 152 8.48 -12.40 12.37
N HIS A 153 8.86 -11.17 12.08
CA HIS A 153 8.36 -9.99 12.78
C HIS A 153 7.04 -9.53 12.16
N VAL A 154 6.05 -9.28 13.01
CA VAL A 154 4.72 -8.82 12.64
C VAL A 154 4.27 -7.70 13.58
N LEU A 155 3.28 -6.93 13.14
CA LEU A 155 2.50 -6.08 14.03
C LEU A 155 1.30 -6.88 14.52
N ALA A 156 1.15 -7.00 15.83
CA ALA A 156 0.09 -7.79 16.45
C ALA A 156 -0.66 -6.96 17.49
N VAL A 157 -1.97 -7.13 17.49
CA VAL A 157 -2.88 -6.49 18.45
C VAL A 157 -2.73 -7.19 19.79
N TYR A 158 -2.58 -6.42 20.87
CA TYR A 158 -2.65 -7.00 22.20
C TYR A 158 -4.12 -7.19 22.62
N PRO A 159 -4.51 -8.32 23.23
CA PRO A 159 -5.90 -8.55 23.63
C PRO A 159 -6.45 -7.40 24.48
N GLY A 160 -7.63 -6.90 24.12
CA GLY A 160 -8.28 -5.77 24.81
C GLY A 160 -7.74 -4.38 24.46
N THR A 161 -6.85 -4.26 23.46
CA THR A 161 -6.34 -2.96 22.99
C THR A 161 -6.58 -2.78 21.50
N THR A 162 -6.63 -1.54 21.03
CA THR A 162 -6.66 -1.17 19.60
C THR A 162 -5.26 -0.90 19.03
N ALA A 163 -4.21 -1.00 19.85
CA ALA A 163 -2.83 -0.79 19.43
C ALA A 163 -2.16 -2.07 18.91
N LEU A 164 -1.34 -1.91 17.88
CA LEU A 164 -0.51 -2.94 17.29
C LEU A 164 0.94 -2.79 17.72
N TYR A 165 1.51 -3.88 18.23
CA TYR A 165 2.88 -3.92 18.72
C TYR A 165 3.75 -4.82 17.86
N LYS A 166 5.04 -4.48 17.78
CA LYS A 166 6.03 -5.38 17.18
C LYS A 166 6.08 -6.69 17.97
N ALA A 167 5.86 -7.79 17.28
CA ALA A 167 5.90 -9.13 17.84
C ALA A 167 6.64 -10.10 16.91
N THR A 168 7.10 -11.21 17.47
CA THR A 168 7.71 -12.30 16.71
C THR A 168 6.78 -13.51 16.71
N VAL A 169 6.51 -14.08 15.53
CA VAL A 169 5.68 -15.29 15.42
C VAL A 169 6.39 -16.47 16.07
N VAL A 170 5.75 -17.08 17.06
CA VAL A 170 6.25 -18.28 17.76
C VAL A 170 5.67 -19.52 17.11
N GLN A 171 4.38 -19.48 16.77
CA GLN A 171 3.68 -20.61 16.17
C GLN A 171 2.69 -20.14 15.11
N THR A 172 2.69 -20.82 13.96
CA THR A 172 1.72 -20.59 12.89
C THR A 172 0.36 -21.19 13.24
N ARG A 173 -0.68 -20.67 12.59
CA ARG A 173 -2.04 -21.23 12.68
C ARG A 173 -2.03 -22.66 12.14
N LYS A 174 -2.45 -23.65 12.94
CA LYS A 174 -2.62 -25.04 12.48
C LYS A 174 -3.96 -25.25 11.76
N VAL A 175 -4.92 -24.36 12.03
CA VAL A 175 -6.28 -24.38 11.48
C VAL A 175 -6.66 -22.96 11.05
N TYR A 176 -7.45 -22.84 9.98
CA TYR A 176 -7.87 -21.57 9.37
C TYR A 176 -8.61 -20.60 10.32
N ASN A 177 -9.08 -21.08 11.48
CA ASN A 177 -9.77 -20.29 12.51
C ASN A 177 -8.99 -20.18 13.83
N THR A 178 -7.67 -20.43 13.82
CA THR A 178 -6.82 -20.32 15.02
C THR A 178 -5.94 -19.08 14.97
N ASN A 179 -5.80 -18.42 16.12
CA ASN A 179 -4.95 -17.25 16.28
C ASN A 179 -3.46 -17.62 16.21
N TYR A 180 -2.63 -16.69 15.73
CA TYR A 180 -1.17 -16.81 15.82
C TYR A 180 -0.71 -16.65 17.27
N PHE A 181 0.28 -17.45 17.68
CA PHE A 181 1.00 -17.21 18.92
C PHE A 181 2.21 -16.34 18.62
N VAL A 182 2.26 -15.15 19.23
CA VAL A 182 3.32 -14.17 19.01
C VAL A 182 3.92 -13.70 20.33
N HIS A 183 5.21 -13.40 20.33
CA HIS A 183 5.92 -12.82 21.47
C HIS A 183 6.07 -11.31 21.28
N LYS A 184 5.41 -10.50 22.11
CA LYS A 184 5.52 -9.03 22.06
C LYS A 184 6.94 -8.61 22.42
N HIS A 185 7.53 -7.74 21.60
CA HIS A 185 8.79 -7.12 21.93
C HIS A 185 8.52 -6.02 22.96
N LYS A 186 9.00 -6.17 24.20
CA LYS A 186 8.95 -5.07 25.17
C LYS A 186 9.80 -3.92 24.63
N SER A 187 9.20 -2.74 24.49
CA SER A 187 9.94 -1.50 24.30
C SER A 187 10.80 -1.34 25.55
N LYS A 188 12.13 -1.35 25.38
CA LYS A 188 13.05 -0.96 26.46
C LYS A 188 12.88 0.52 26.76
#